data_AF-A0A103YCJ2-F1
#
_entry.id   AF-A0A103YCJ2-F1
#
_cell.length_a   1.000
_cell.length_b   1.000
_cell.length_c   1.000
_cell.angle_alpha   90.00
_cell.angle_beta   90.00
_cell.angle_gamma   90.00
#
_symmetry.space_group_name_H-M   'P 1'
#
loop_
_entity.id
_entity.type
_entity.pdbx_description
1 polymer ?
#
loop_
_entity_poly.entity_id
_entity_poly.type
_entity_poly.pdbx_seq_one_letter_code
_entity_poly.pdbx_strand_id
1 'polypeptide(L)'
;MQEKQLHMIVVQELPDEVSVEEFKWVEEEGKSCCNQDPSSMIGIMFVTLEKISQSDLKHSDIFLLENYAAFQNSLYDMANVVPPLAKFYHQASEFYEQSCSRHISVVIYYHFERLFQFARRIEDLMLTNAPEEIPFQVGMSKADLRKVIKSSLSGVDKHITLMHKKLVKNMTSEELMPTLWDKCKKEFLDKYDSFAQLAAKVYPSESIPSVTEMRDILASM
;
A
#
# COMPACT_ATOMS: atom_id res chain seq x y z
N MET A 1 8.68 -15.64 -28.00
CA MET A 1 8.78 -15.73 -26.53
C MET A 1 8.15 -14.52 -25.83
N GLN A 2 8.11 -13.34 -26.48
CA GLN A 2 7.48 -12.11 -25.97
C GLN A 2 5.94 -12.03 -26.09
N GLU A 3 5.30 -12.76 -27.01
CA GLU A 3 3.82 -12.74 -27.16
C GLU A 3 3.05 -13.34 -25.97
N LYS A 4 3.70 -14.11 -25.09
CA LYS A 4 3.07 -14.64 -23.87
C LYS A 4 3.00 -13.63 -22.72
N GLN A 5 3.80 -12.57 -22.73
CA GLN A 5 3.76 -11.53 -21.69
C GLN A 5 2.67 -10.48 -21.97
N LEU A 6 2.29 -10.29 -23.25
CA LEU A 6 1.17 -9.42 -23.65
C LEU A 6 -0.21 -10.05 -23.48
N HIS A 7 -0.29 -11.35 -23.12
CA HIS A 7 -1.45 -11.88 -22.41
C HIS A 7 -1.45 -11.25 -21.01
N MET A 8 -1.85 -9.98 -21.01
CA MET A 8 -2.24 -9.16 -19.89
C MET A 8 -2.69 -10.04 -18.72
N ILE A 9 -2.04 -9.85 -17.57
CA ILE A 9 -2.36 -10.44 -16.26
C ILE A 9 -3.88 -10.35 -15.93
N VAL A 10 -4.64 -9.56 -16.68
CA VAL A 10 -6.11 -9.49 -16.74
C VAL A 10 -6.82 -10.85 -16.93
N VAL A 11 -6.20 -11.92 -17.47
CA VAL A 11 -6.96 -13.16 -17.81
C VAL A 11 -6.74 -14.35 -16.86
N GLN A 12 -5.68 -14.41 -16.05
CA GLN A 12 -5.36 -15.65 -15.33
C GLN A 12 -5.96 -15.81 -13.93
N GLU A 13 -6.49 -14.75 -13.29
CA GLU A 13 -7.14 -14.87 -11.97
C GLU A 13 -8.33 -13.92 -11.81
N LEU A 14 -9.27 -13.94 -12.76
CA LEU A 14 -10.59 -13.39 -12.46
C LEU A 14 -11.32 -14.43 -11.60
N PRO A 15 -11.87 -14.07 -10.43
CA PRO A 15 -12.74 -14.97 -9.70
C PRO A 15 -13.88 -15.42 -10.63
N ASP A 16 -14.31 -16.68 -10.51
CA ASP A 16 -15.37 -17.30 -11.34
C ASP A 16 -16.69 -16.48 -11.40
N GLU A 17 -16.82 -15.44 -10.58
CA GLU A 17 -17.96 -14.52 -10.47
C GLU A 17 -17.85 -13.22 -11.29
N VAL A 18 -16.76 -12.96 -12.03
CA VAL A 18 -16.78 -11.85 -13.02
C VAL A 18 -17.81 -12.21 -14.08
N SER A 19 -18.95 -11.51 -14.00
CA SER A 19 -20.12 -11.85 -14.78
C SER A 19 -19.75 -11.93 -16.26
N VAL A 20 -20.23 -12.98 -16.94
CA VAL A 20 -20.02 -13.20 -18.38
C VAL A 20 -20.40 -11.95 -19.21
N GLU A 21 -21.25 -11.08 -18.66
CA GLU A 21 -21.65 -9.79 -19.22
C GLU A 21 -20.56 -8.72 -19.16
N GLU A 22 -19.82 -8.59 -18.05
CA GLU A 22 -18.69 -7.66 -17.93
C GLU A 22 -17.54 -8.06 -18.86
N PHE A 23 -17.29 -9.37 -19.01
CA PHE A 23 -16.27 -9.89 -19.92
C PHE A 23 -16.66 -9.67 -21.39
N LYS A 24 -17.93 -9.91 -21.74
CA LYS A 24 -18.46 -9.59 -23.07
C LYS A 24 -18.39 -8.11 -23.38
N TRP A 25 -18.69 -7.24 -22.42
CA TRP A 25 -18.59 -5.79 -22.61
C TRP A 25 -17.16 -5.36 -22.94
N VAL A 26 -16.16 -5.88 -22.22
CA VAL A 26 -14.74 -5.62 -22.51
C VAL A 26 -14.34 -6.14 -23.90
N GLU A 27 -14.83 -7.31 -24.30
CA GLU A 27 -14.53 -7.91 -25.61
C GLU A 27 -15.21 -7.17 -26.77
N GLU A 28 -16.45 -6.72 -26.58
CA GLU A 28 -17.23 -5.93 -27.55
C GLU A 28 -16.63 -4.52 -27.74
N GLU A 29 -16.30 -3.83 -26.64
CA GLU A 29 -15.69 -2.50 -26.68
C GLU A 29 -14.26 -2.54 -27.23
N GLY A 30 -13.49 -3.59 -26.88
CA GLY A 30 -12.15 -3.82 -27.42
C GLY A 30 -12.13 -4.05 -28.93
N LYS A 31 -13.11 -4.79 -29.48
CA LYS A 31 -13.26 -5.02 -30.93
C LYS A 31 -13.68 -3.75 -31.68
N SER A 32 -14.53 -2.91 -31.07
CA SER A 32 -14.94 -1.60 -31.63
C SER A 32 -13.75 -0.63 -31.77
N CYS A 33 -12.82 -0.63 -30.81
CA CYS A 33 -11.69 0.28 -30.76
C CYS A 33 -10.48 -0.14 -31.61
N CYS A 34 -10.43 -1.37 -32.15
CA CYS A 34 -9.34 -1.85 -33.03
C CYS A 34 -9.10 -1.00 -34.29
N ASN A 35 -10.05 -0.12 -34.65
CA ASN A 35 -9.94 0.83 -35.76
C ASN A 35 -9.69 2.29 -35.30
N GLN A 36 -9.43 2.55 -34.01
CA GLN A 36 -9.29 3.89 -33.41
C GLN A 36 -7.91 4.14 -32.76
N ASP A 37 -7.58 5.42 -32.54
CA ASP A 37 -6.38 5.96 -31.89
C ASP A 37 -5.94 5.10 -30.69
N PRO A 38 -4.67 4.63 -30.61
CA PRO A 38 -4.13 3.87 -29.47
C PRO A 38 -4.42 4.47 -28.09
N SER A 39 -4.63 5.80 -28.03
CA SER A 39 -5.04 6.51 -26.82
C SER A 39 -6.42 6.10 -26.28
N SER A 40 -7.36 5.71 -27.15
CA SER A 40 -8.71 5.31 -26.73
C SER A 40 -8.70 3.93 -26.07
N MET A 41 -7.95 2.97 -26.61
CA MET A 41 -7.78 1.63 -26.03
C MET A 41 -7.16 1.70 -24.64
N ILE A 42 -6.12 2.51 -24.48
CA ILE A 42 -5.45 2.69 -23.19
C ILE A 42 -6.42 3.29 -22.17
N GLY A 43 -7.22 4.29 -22.57
CA GLY A 43 -8.26 4.86 -21.70
C GLY A 43 -9.27 3.82 -21.21
N ILE A 44 -9.73 2.93 -22.09
CA ILE A 44 -10.66 1.84 -21.72
C ILE A 44 -10.00 0.89 -20.73
N MET A 45 -8.72 0.56 -20.90
CA MET A 45 -8.00 -0.32 -19.98
C MET A 45 -8.01 0.25 -18.55
N PHE A 46 -7.73 1.54 -18.36
CA PHE A 46 -7.80 2.17 -17.03
C PHE A 46 -9.19 2.03 -16.40
N VAL A 47 -10.25 2.30 -17.16
CA VAL A 47 -11.64 2.18 -16.69
C VAL A 47 -11.98 0.73 -16.33
N THR A 48 -11.53 -0.22 -17.14
CA THR A 48 -11.77 -1.65 -16.93
C THR A 48 -11.04 -2.16 -15.69
N LEU A 49 -9.77 -1.80 -15.48
CA LEU A 49 -9.03 -2.18 -14.28
C LEU A 49 -9.70 -1.66 -13.01
N GLU A 50 -10.12 -0.39 -13.01
CA GLU A 50 -10.84 0.20 -11.89
C GLU A 50 -12.15 -0.54 -11.59
N LYS A 51 -12.95 -0.85 -12.62
CA LYS A 51 -14.20 -1.63 -12.45
C LYS A 51 -13.93 -3.03 -11.90
N ILE A 52 -12.97 -3.77 -12.47
CA ILE A 52 -12.64 -5.12 -12.01
C ILE A 52 -12.15 -5.08 -10.57
N SER A 53 -11.35 -4.09 -10.19
CA SER A 53 -10.85 -3.95 -8.82
C SER A 53 -11.97 -3.76 -7.78
N GLN A 54 -13.15 -3.30 -8.19
CA GLN A 54 -14.32 -3.13 -7.33
C GLN A 54 -15.10 -4.44 -7.09
N SER A 55 -14.88 -5.47 -7.91
CA SER A 55 -15.50 -6.79 -7.75
C SER A 55 -14.95 -7.55 -6.53
N ASP A 56 -13.67 -7.35 -6.18
CA ASP A 56 -13.04 -7.87 -4.98
C ASP A 56 -12.26 -6.77 -4.22
N LEU A 57 -12.98 -6.07 -3.35
CA LEU A 57 -12.42 -5.00 -2.53
C LEU A 57 -11.28 -5.46 -1.61
N LYS A 58 -11.19 -6.75 -1.28
CA LYS A 58 -10.15 -7.27 -0.39
C LYS A 58 -8.80 -7.37 -1.09
N HIS A 59 -8.81 -7.58 -2.40
CA HIS A 59 -7.60 -7.76 -3.22
C HIS A 59 -7.41 -6.64 -4.25
N SER A 60 -8.31 -5.64 -4.27
CA SER A 60 -8.30 -4.46 -5.14
C SER A 60 -6.92 -3.79 -5.27
N ASP A 61 -6.26 -3.42 -4.16
CA ASP A 61 -4.96 -2.72 -4.25
C ASP A 61 -3.84 -3.60 -4.81
N ILE A 62 -3.83 -4.91 -4.49
CA ILE A 62 -2.86 -5.86 -5.05
C ILE A 62 -3.10 -6.01 -6.55
N PHE A 63 -4.36 -6.17 -6.96
CA PHE A 63 -4.73 -6.24 -8.36
C PHE A 63 -4.28 -5.00 -9.13
N LEU A 64 -4.59 -3.80 -8.61
CA LEU A 64 -4.25 -2.54 -9.27
C LEU A 64 -2.74 -2.31 -9.33
N LEU A 65 -1.99 -2.56 -8.24
CA LEU A 65 -0.54 -2.34 -8.25
C LEU A 65 0.17 -3.29 -9.22
N GLU A 66 -0.24 -4.56 -9.33
CA GLU A 66 0.40 -5.50 -10.27
C GLU A 66 0.08 -5.16 -11.72
N ASN A 67 -1.18 -4.80 -12.01
CA ASN A 67 -1.59 -4.44 -13.36
C ASN A 67 -0.97 -3.11 -13.82
N TYR A 68 -0.91 -2.09 -12.95
CA TYR A 68 -0.27 -0.84 -13.31
C TYR A 68 1.25 -0.98 -13.45
N ALA A 69 1.91 -1.82 -12.64
CA ALA A 69 3.33 -2.12 -12.85
C ALA A 69 3.58 -2.81 -14.19
N ALA A 70 2.78 -3.82 -14.54
CA ALA A 70 2.87 -4.50 -15.83
C ALA A 70 2.63 -3.52 -17.00
N PHE A 71 1.69 -2.60 -16.82
CA PHE A 71 1.38 -1.57 -17.80
C PHE A 71 2.50 -0.53 -17.96
N GLN A 72 3.11 -0.07 -16.86
CA GLN A 72 4.29 0.81 -16.89
C GLN A 72 5.44 0.15 -17.66
N ASN A 73 5.76 -1.11 -17.33
CA ASN A 73 6.82 -1.87 -18.00
C ASN A 73 6.55 -2.00 -19.51
N SER A 74 5.29 -2.22 -19.89
CA SER A 74 4.89 -2.34 -21.29
C SER A 74 4.95 -0.99 -22.03
N LEU A 75 4.60 0.12 -21.38
CA LEU A 75 4.58 1.45 -21.99
C LEU A 75 5.94 2.14 -21.99
N TYR A 76 6.89 1.74 -21.16
CA TYR A 76 8.14 2.48 -20.93
C TYR A 76 8.87 2.84 -22.23
N ASP A 77 9.18 1.84 -23.07
CA ASP A 77 9.88 2.08 -24.33
C ASP A 77 9.00 2.85 -25.32
N MET A 78 7.71 2.56 -25.38
CA MET A 78 6.78 3.21 -26.32
C MET A 78 6.55 4.69 -26.00
N ALA A 79 6.50 5.07 -24.72
CA ALA A 79 6.32 6.44 -24.26
C ALA A 79 7.48 7.36 -24.70
N ASN A 80 8.69 6.80 -24.85
CA ASN A 80 9.86 7.55 -25.30
C ASN A 80 9.82 7.88 -26.80
N VAL A 81 9.06 7.10 -27.59
CA VAL A 81 8.98 7.26 -29.06
C VAL A 81 7.65 7.88 -29.51
N VAL A 82 6.59 7.74 -28.71
CA VAL A 82 5.24 8.23 -29.00
C VAL A 82 4.80 9.19 -27.88
N PRO A 83 5.01 10.52 -28.05
CA PRO A 83 4.76 11.50 -26.98
C PRO A 83 3.35 11.48 -26.36
N PRO A 84 2.25 11.22 -27.12
CA PRO A 84 0.93 11.07 -26.51
C PRO A 84 0.79 9.94 -25.49
N LEU A 85 1.68 8.93 -25.51
CA LEU A 85 1.66 7.81 -24.57
C LEU A 85 2.30 8.15 -23.22
N ALA A 86 3.15 9.18 -23.16
CA ALA A 86 3.81 9.60 -21.93
C ALA A 86 2.81 9.95 -20.82
N LYS A 87 1.68 10.59 -21.16
CA LYS A 87 0.62 10.92 -20.18
C LYS A 87 0.04 9.66 -19.52
N PHE A 88 -0.12 8.57 -20.28
CA PHE A 88 -0.68 7.32 -19.76
C PHE A 88 0.34 6.56 -18.93
N TYR A 89 1.61 6.61 -19.29
CA TYR A 89 2.69 6.09 -18.45
C TYR A 89 2.73 6.81 -17.09
N HIS A 90 2.63 8.14 -17.09
CA HIS A 90 2.59 8.92 -15.85
C HIS A 90 1.35 8.61 -15.00
N GLN A 91 0.18 8.51 -15.64
CA GLN A 91 -1.06 8.17 -14.95
C GLN A 91 -1.00 6.77 -14.32
N ALA A 92 -0.48 5.77 -15.05
CA ALA A 92 -0.27 4.43 -14.52
C ALA A 92 0.71 4.43 -13.34
N SER A 93 1.77 5.24 -13.44
CA SER A 93 2.73 5.39 -12.36
C SER A 93 2.11 5.97 -11.11
N GLU A 94 1.23 6.97 -11.26
CA GLU A 94 0.52 7.55 -10.13
C GLU A 94 -0.42 6.54 -9.47
N PHE A 95 -1.21 5.79 -10.25
CA PHE A 95 -2.12 4.78 -9.68
C PHE A 95 -1.38 3.58 -9.09
N TYR A 96 -0.24 3.18 -9.66
CA TYR A 96 0.65 2.20 -9.06
C TYR A 96 1.13 2.66 -7.67
N GLU A 97 1.64 3.88 -7.56
CA GLU A 97 2.13 4.43 -6.29
C GLU A 97 1.01 4.58 -5.25
N GLN A 98 -0.18 5.04 -5.68
CA GLN A 98 -1.35 5.14 -4.80
C GLN A 98 -1.76 3.76 -4.27
N SER A 99 -1.84 2.74 -5.15
CA SER A 99 -2.22 1.38 -4.76
C SER A 99 -1.18 0.75 -3.82
N CYS A 100 0.12 0.96 -4.08
CA CYS A 100 1.19 0.58 -3.16
C CYS A 100 1.01 1.22 -1.78
N SER A 101 0.77 2.53 -1.73
CA SER A 101 0.60 3.28 -0.49
C SER A 101 -0.60 2.80 0.33
N ARG A 102 -1.75 2.56 -0.32
CA ARG A 102 -2.95 2.02 0.35
C ARG A 102 -2.72 0.62 0.90
N HIS A 103 -2.17 -0.29 0.09
CA HIS A 103 -1.88 -1.66 0.53
C HIS A 103 -0.88 -1.69 1.69
N ILE A 104 0.23 -0.97 1.57
CA ILE A 104 1.24 -0.84 2.64
C ILE A 104 0.59 -0.32 3.92
N SER A 105 -0.23 0.72 3.83
CA SER A 105 -0.92 1.29 4.98
C SER A 105 -1.80 0.25 5.66
N VAL A 106 -2.65 -0.47 4.91
CA VAL A 106 -3.50 -1.53 5.45
C VAL A 106 -2.68 -2.61 6.15
N VAL A 107 -1.57 -3.05 5.55
CA VAL A 107 -0.70 -4.09 6.10
C VAL A 107 -0.02 -3.63 7.40
N ILE A 108 0.48 -2.40 7.44
CA ILE A 108 1.08 -1.82 8.66
C ILE A 108 0.04 -1.73 9.76
N TYR A 109 -1.14 -1.15 9.48
CA TYR A 109 -2.21 -1.04 10.46
C TYR A 109 -2.69 -2.42 10.94
N TYR A 110 -2.75 -3.42 10.07
CA TYR A 110 -3.13 -4.78 10.48
C TYR A 110 -2.25 -5.34 11.61
N HIS A 111 -0.96 -5.00 11.64
CA HIS A 111 -0.03 -5.48 12.67
C HIS A 111 0.19 -4.50 13.83
N PHE A 112 0.04 -3.20 13.58
CA PHE A 112 0.42 -2.14 14.52
C PHE A 112 -0.73 -1.18 14.85
N GLU A 113 -1.99 -1.58 14.59
CA GLU A 113 -3.19 -0.77 14.79
C GLU A 113 -3.20 -0.05 16.13
N ARG A 114 -3.02 -0.81 17.22
CA ARG A 114 -3.09 -0.27 18.58
C ARG A 114 -2.02 0.80 18.85
N LEU A 115 -0.83 0.64 18.27
CA LEU A 115 0.26 1.61 18.42
C LEU A 115 -0.10 2.92 17.73
N PHE A 116 -0.50 2.85 16.47
CA PHE A 116 -0.78 4.04 15.67
C PHE A 116 -2.12 4.69 16.00
N GLN A 117 -3.11 3.95 16.51
CA GLN A 117 -4.30 4.53 17.11
C GLN A 117 -3.98 5.30 18.39
N PHE A 118 -3.05 4.80 19.22
CA PHE A 118 -2.61 5.54 20.40
C PHE A 118 -1.89 6.84 19.99
N ALA A 119 -1.00 6.77 18.99
CA ALA A 119 -0.32 7.95 18.43
C ALA A 119 -1.31 9.01 17.93
N ARG A 120 -2.30 8.59 17.11
CA ARG A 120 -3.33 9.49 16.59
C ARG A 120 -4.15 10.15 17.70
N ARG A 121 -4.48 9.41 18.77
CA ARG A 121 -5.19 9.99 19.92
C ARG A 121 -4.37 11.04 20.65
N ILE A 122 -3.05 10.89 20.70
CA ILE A 122 -2.17 11.95 21.23
C ILE A 122 -2.27 13.19 20.34
N GLU A 123 -2.13 13.04 19.02
CA GLU A 123 -2.21 14.16 18.07
C GLU A 123 -3.54 14.92 18.19
N ASP A 124 -4.66 14.19 18.23
CA ASP A 124 -6.00 14.77 18.37
C ASP A 124 -6.14 15.57 19.68
N LEU A 125 -5.61 15.06 20.79
CA LEU A 125 -5.63 15.74 22.09
C LEU A 125 -4.70 16.96 22.14
N MET A 126 -3.57 16.90 21.43
CA MET A 126 -2.62 18.02 21.33
C MET A 126 -3.19 19.24 20.60
N LEU A 127 -4.31 19.11 19.87
CA LEU A 127 -4.99 20.24 19.26
C LEU A 127 -5.63 21.18 20.28
N THR A 128 -5.95 20.67 21.48
CA THR A 128 -6.70 21.43 22.51
C THR A 128 -6.10 21.39 23.90
N ASN A 129 -5.07 20.57 24.13
CA ASN A 129 -4.42 20.39 25.44
C ASN A 129 -2.90 20.60 25.32
N ALA A 130 -2.28 21.10 26.38
CA ALA A 130 -0.82 21.08 26.46
C ALA A 130 -0.32 19.62 26.56
N PRO A 131 0.89 19.30 26.07
CA PRO A 131 1.42 17.93 26.11
C PRO A 131 1.42 17.33 27.52
N GLU A 132 1.59 18.18 28.54
CA GLU A 132 1.79 17.78 29.93
C GLU A 132 0.45 17.42 30.60
N GLU A 133 -0.66 17.83 29.98
CA GLU A 133 -2.03 17.56 30.42
C GLU A 133 -2.55 16.24 29.85
N ILE A 134 -2.00 15.77 28.73
CA ILE A 134 -2.44 14.55 28.04
C ILE A 134 -2.36 13.30 28.94
N PRO A 135 -1.34 13.09 29.79
CA PRO A 135 -1.30 11.93 30.68
C PRO A 135 -2.46 11.83 31.68
N PHE A 136 -3.19 12.94 31.91
CA PHE A 136 -4.36 12.98 32.78
C PHE A 136 -5.68 12.71 32.03
N GLN A 137 -5.64 12.64 30.71
CA GLN A 137 -6.80 12.29 29.88
C GLN A 137 -7.10 10.79 29.94
N VAL A 138 -8.37 10.44 29.76
CA VAL A 138 -8.84 9.05 29.90
C VAL A 138 -8.15 8.13 28.89
N GLY A 139 -7.44 7.12 29.41
CA GLY A 139 -6.75 6.10 28.62
C GLY A 139 -5.43 6.59 28.00
N MET A 140 -4.90 7.74 28.42
CA MET A 140 -3.61 8.30 28.00
C MET A 140 -2.59 8.28 29.15
N SER A 141 -2.81 7.50 30.22
CA SER A 141 -1.84 7.48 31.31
C SER A 141 -0.50 6.87 30.88
N LYS A 142 0.56 7.11 31.67
CA LYS A 142 1.85 6.41 31.51
C LYS A 142 1.68 4.88 31.49
N ALA A 143 0.75 4.35 32.28
CA ALA A 143 0.45 2.92 32.29
C ALA A 143 -0.20 2.45 30.98
N ASP A 144 -1.05 3.27 30.37
CA ASP A 144 -1.66 2.98 29.07
C ASP A 144 -0.62 2.96 27.96
N LEU A 145 0.30 3.94 27.93
CA LEU A 145 1.43 3.93 26.99
C LEU A 145 2.25 2.64 27.12
N ARG A 146 2.67 2.27 28.33
CA ARG A 146 3.43 1.03 28.56
C ARG A 146 2.68 -0.21 28.10
N LYS A 147 1.37 -0.26 28.31
CA LYS A 147 0.51 -1.37 27.86
C LYS A 147 0.49 -1.46 26.34
N VAL A 148 0.36 -0.35 25.64
CA VAL A 148 0.40 -0.28 24.16
C VAL A 148 1.76 -0.73 23.64
N ILE A 149 2.85 -0.17 24.16
CA ILE A 149 4.22 -0.56 23.80
C ILE A 149 4.42 -2.06 24.00
N LYS A 150 4.05 -2.58 25.17
CA LYS A 150 4.20 -4.00 25.46
C LYS A 150 3.41 -4.89 24.49
N SER A 151 2.18 -4.54 24.16
CA SER A 151 1.38 -5.35 23.24
C SER A 151 1.79 -5.23 21.78
N SER A 152 2.37 -4.10 21.37
CA SER A 152 2.67 -3.83 19.96
C SER A 152 4.14 -4.07 19.59
N LEU A 153 5.07 -3.92 20.54
CA LEU A 153 6.51 -3.93 20.29
C LEU A 153 7.25 -5.07 20.99
N SER A 154 6.61 -5.81 21.90
CA SER A 154 7.21 -7.01 22.47
C SER A 154 7.27 -8.12 21.41
N GLY A 155 8.48 -8.58 21.08
CA GLY A 155 8.68 -9.52 19.97
C GLY A 155 8.35 -8.89 18.61
N VAL A 156 8.77 -7.63 18.41
CA VAL A 156 8.51 -6.87 17.18
C VAL A 156 9.09 -7.54 15.92
N ASP A 157 10.17 -8.31 16.04
CA ASP A 157 10.76 -9.16 15.00
C ASP A 157 9.71 -10.10 14.37
N LYS A 158 8.88 -10.74 15.20
CA LYS A 158 7.81 -11.61 14.73
C LYS A 158 6.70 -10.82 14.05
N HIS A 159 6.36 -9.64 14.56
CA HIS A 159 5.35 -8.79 13.97
C HIS A 159 5.79 -8.26 12.60
N ILE A 160 7.05 -7.85 12.44
CA ILE A 160 7.64 -7.43 11.17
C ILE A 160 7.69 -8.61 10.19
N THR A 161 8.05 -9.82 10.66
CA THR A 161 8.01 -11.03 9.82
C THR A 161 6.60 -11.29 9.28
N LEU A 162 5.57 -11.17 10.14
CA LEU A 162 4.19 -11.34 9.73
C LEU A 162 3.72 -10.22 8.80
N MET A 163 4.17 -8.99 9.03
CA MET A 163 3.93 -7.83 8.17
C MET A 163 4.48 -8.06 6.77
N HIS A 164 5.73 -8.50 6.63
CA HIS A 164 6.29 -8.86 5.32
C HIS A 164 5.50 -9.98 4.65
N LYS A 165 5.19 -11.08 5.38
CA LYS A 165 4.37 -12.17 4.84
C LYS A 165 3.00 -11.70 4.37
N LYS A 166 2.38 -10.76 5.09
CA LYS A 166 1.07 -10.22 4.78
C LYS A 166 1.13 -9.25 3.59
N LEU A 167 2.22 -8.50 3.45
CA LEU A 167 2.48 -7.58 2.34
C LEU A 167 2.51 -8.32 1.01
N VAL A 168 3.24 -9.43 0.95
CA VAL A 168 3.43 -10.20 -0.30
C VAL A 168 2.38 -11.29 -0.50
N LYS A 169 1.45 -11.45 0.45
CA LYS A 169 0.40 -12.47 0.36
C LYS A 169 -0.53 -12.17 -0.81
N ASN A 170 -0.72 -13.17 -1.68
CA ASN A 170 -1.53 -13.11 -2.89
C ASN A 170 -0.95 -12.21 -4.00
N MET A 171 0.31 -11.77 -3.87
CA MET A 171 1.03 -11.21 -5.01
C MET A 171 1.50 -12.32 -5.93
N THR A 172 1.38 -12.09 -7.22
CA THR A 172 1.85 -12.97 -8.30
C THR A 172 3.20 -12.51 -8.84
N SER A 173 3.49 -11.21 -8.76
CA SER A 173 4.72 -10.61 -9.30
C SER A 173 5.83 -10.54 -8.25
N GLU A 174 6.71 -11.55 -8.25
CA GLU A 174 7.84 -11.64 -7.32
C GLU A 174 8.85 -10.48 -7.47
N GLU A 175 9.00 -9.93 -8.67
CA GLU A 175 9.93 -8.82 -8.96
C GLU A 175 9.55 -7.50 -8.27
N LEU A 176 8.26 -7.31 -7.94
CA LEU A 176 7.78 -6.11 -7.24
C LEU A 176 7.99 -6.20 -5.72
N MET A 177 8.11 -7.41 -5.18
CA MET A 177 8.12 -7.64 -3.73
C MET A 177 9.27 -6.92 -3.01
N PRO A 178 10.54 -6.94 -3.50
CA PRO A 178 11.64 -6.25 -2.81
C PRO A 178 11.41 -4.74 -2.70
N THR A 179 11.02 -4.10 -3.80
CA THR A 179 10.75 -2.65 -3.84
C THR A 179 9.56 -2.29 -2.97
N LEU A 180 8.49 -3.09 -3.01
CA LEU A 180 7.32 -2.89 -2.15
C LEU A 180 7.67 -3.06 -0.67
N TRP A 181 8.53 -4.03 -0.35
CA TRP A 181 9.03 -4.23 1.02
C TRP A 181 9.86 -3.04 1.51
N ASP A 182 10.75 -2.50 0.68
CA ASP A 182 11.52 -1.31 1.01
C ASP A 182 10.63 -0.09 1.29
N LYS A 183 9.59 0.12 0.46
CA LYS A 183 8.57 1.15 0.72
C LYS A 183 7.83 0.91 2.03
N CYS A 184 7.45 -0.33 2.33
CA CYS A 184 6.77 -0.69 3.57
C CYS A 184 7.63 -0.45 4.81
N LYS A 185 8.91 -0.85 4.79
CA LYS A 185 9.87 -0.58 5.87
C LYS A 185 10.00 0.91 6.13
N LYS A 186 10.11 1.71 5.06
CA LYS A 186 10.19 3.17 5.16
C LYS A 186 8.93 3.77 5.79
N GLU A 187 7.75 3.42 5.27
CA GLU A 187 6.47 3.93 5.79
C GLU A 187 6.27 3.55 7.27
N PHE A 188 6.61 2.33 7.66
CA PHE A 188 6.57 1.91 9.06
C PHE A 188 7.50 2.76 9.93
N LEU A 189 8.75 2.99 9.49
CA LEU A 189 9.71 3.81 10.22
C LEU A 189 9.27 5.26 10.35
N ASP A 190 8.72 5.86 9.29
CA ASP A 190 8.23 7.25 9.30
C ASP A 190 7.07 7.40 10.31
N LYS A 191 6.14 6.44 10.33
CA LYS A 191 5.05 6.40 11.33
C LYS A 191 5.59 6.16 12.75
N TYR A 192 6.57 5.27 12.90
CA TYR A 192 7.17 4.97 14.20
C TYR A 192 7.95 6.16 14.77
N ASP A 193 8.69 6.88 13.93
CA ASP A 193 9.41 8.10 14.32
C ASP A 193 8.44 9.17 14.82
N SER A 194 7.33 9.37 14.10
CA SER A 194 6.27 10.29 14.52
C SER A 194 5.68 9.90 15.89
N PHE A 195 5.38 8.62 16.10
CA PHE A 195 4.98 8.10 17.42
C PHE A 195 6.05 8.35 18.49
N ALA A 196 7.32 8.10 18.19
CA ALA A 196 8.41 8.25 19.14
C ALA A 196 8.59 9.71 19.58
N GLN A 197 8.47 10.66 18.65
CA GLN A 197 8.52 12.09 18.92
C GLN A 197 7.34 12.53 19.80
N LEU A 198 6.12 12.07 19.50
CA LEU A 198 4.93 12.34 20.32
C LEU A 198 5.08 11.78 21.74
N ALA A 199 5.54 10.53 21.84
CA ALA A 199 5.74 9.86 23.12
C ALA A 199 6.83 10.55 23.97
N ALA A 200 7.93 10.97 23.36
CA ALA A 200 8.99 11.72 24.05
C ALA A 200 8.49 13.08 24.59
N LYS A 201 7.62 13.74 23.83
CA LYS A 201 7.03 15.03 24.22
C LYS A 201 6.05 14.90 25.39
N VAL A 202 5.15 13.92 25.33
CA VAL A 202 4.07 13.73 26.31
C VAL A 202 4.51 12.93 27.54
N TYR A 203 5.46 12.01 27.37
CA TYR A 203 5.91 11.08 28.41
C TYR A 203 7.44 11.08 28.54
N PRO A 204 8.08 12.22 28.88
CA PRO A 204 9.54 12.36 28.86
C PRO A 204 10.28 11.41 29.84
N SER A 205 9.57 10.86 30.83
CA SER A 205 10.12 9.89 31.78
C SER A 205 9.99 8.43 31.33
N GLU A 206 9.29 8.15 30.23
CA GLU A 206 9.09 6.79 29.73
C GLU A 206 10.16 6.44 28.73
N SER A 207 10.68 5.22 28.84
CA SER A 207 11.61 4.67 27.85
C SER A 207 10.83 3.85 26.84
N ILE A 208 11.02 4.17 25.56
CA ILE A 208 10.46 3.44 24.42
C ILE A 208 11.63 3.00 23.53
N PRO A 209 11.49 1.93 22.72
CA PRO A 209 12.52 1.58 21.76
C PRO A 209 12.79 2.74 20.80
N SER A 210 14.05 2.99 20.49
CA SER A 210 14.46 4.05 19.59
C SER A 210 14.13 3.72 18.13
N VAL A 211 14.06 4.75 17.30
CA VAL A 211 13.90 4.61 15.85
C VAL A 211 15.10 3.86 15.23
N THR A 212 16.29 4.01 15.82
CA THR A 212 17.49 3.27 15.39
C THR A 212 17.35 1.78 15.66
N GLU A 213 16.91 1.37 16.86
CA GLU A 213 16.65 -0.04 17.14
C GLU A 213 15.61 -0.63 16.17
N MET A 214 14.53 0.09 15.85
CA MET A 214 13.55 -0.37 14.86
C MET A 214 14.16 -0.52 13.46
N ARG A 215 15.00 0.43 13.05
CA ARG A 215 15.70 0.38 11.76
C ARG A 215 16.62 -0.84 11.68
N ASP A 216 17.37 -1.12 12.74
CA ASP A 216 18.29 -2.25 12.80
C ASP A 216 17.54 -3.59 12.70
N ILE A 217 16.38 -3.69 13.37
CA ILE A 217 15.52 -4.88 13.26
C ILE A 217 15.01 -5.05 11.82
N LEU A 218 14.52 -3.99 11.18
CA LEU A 218 14.06 -4.05 9.79
C LEU A 218 15.17 -4.35 8.78
N ALA A 219 16.41 -3.93 9.07
CA ALA A 219 17.57 -4.22 8.23
C ALA A 219 18.04 -5.67 8.34
N SER A 220 17.71 -6.35 9.45
CA SER A 220 18.03 -7.77 9.67
C SER A 220 17.06 -8.75 9.00
N MET A 221 16.01 -8.23 8.34
CA MET A 221 14.92 -8.98 7.73
C MET A 221 15.00 -9.06 6.21
#